data_AF-A0A165I1Y4-F1
#
_entry.id   AF-A0A165I1Y4-F1
#
_cell.length_a   1.000
_cell.length_b   1.000
_cell.length_c   1.000
_cell.angle_alpha   90.00
_cell.angle_beta   90.00
_cell.angle_gamma   90.00
#
_symmetry.space_group_name_H-M   'P 1'
#
loop_
_entity.id
_entity.type
_entity.pdbx_description
1 polymer ?
#
loop_
_entity_poly.entity_id
_entity_poly.type
_entity_poly.pdbx_seq_one_letter_code
_entity_poly.pdbx_strand_id
1 'polypeptide(L)' 'MLGLTQEAVAERAGISLYAYQQYERGAVTKGGAATNPRLATVLAICGVIDVMIEEILPPPPRFDWR' A
#
# COMPACT_ATOMS: atom_id res chain seq x y z
N MET A 1 8.60 -0.01 -16.30
CA MET A 1 7.43 -0.50 -15.54
C MET A 1 7.66 -1.98 -15.27
N LEU A 2 7.60 -2.42 -14.01
CA LEU A 2 8.00 -3.79 -13.60
C LEU A 2 7.13 -4.91 -14.19
N GLY A 3 6.02 -4.59 -14.87
CA GLY A 3 5.16 -5.57 -15.54
C GLY A 3 4.47 -6.54 -14.59
N LEU A 4 4.41 -6.23 -13.29
CA LEU A 4 3.79 -7.07 -12.27
C LEU A 4 2.28 -6.90 -12.29
N THR A 5 1.57 -8.02 -12.19
CA THR A 5 0.14 -8.02 -11.88
C THR A 5 -0.06 -7.75 -10.39
N GLN A 6 -1.28 -7.33 -10.01
CA GLN A 6 -1.65 -7.19 -8.59
C GLN A 6 -1.44 -8.49 -7.80
N GLU A 7 -1.74 -9.63 -8.42
CA GLU A 7 -1.54 -10.96 -7.84
C GLU A 7 -0.07 -11.26 -7.59
N ALA A 8 0.80 -10.96 -8.56
CA ALA A 8 2.24 -11.14 -8.40
C ALA A 8 2.83 -10.27 -7.29
N VAL A 9 2.33 -9.03 -7.11
CA VAL A 9 2.77 -8.17 -6.01
C VAL A 9 2.31 -8.73 -4.66
N ALA A 10 1.04 -9.13 -4.57
CA ALA A 10 0.46 -9.66 -3.34
C ALA A 10 1.17 -10.94 -2.87
N GLU A 11 1.41 -11.87 -3.79
CA GLU A 11 2.13 -13.12 -3.53
C GLU A 11 3.53 -12.85 -2.96
N ARG A 12 4.31 -12.01 -3.65
CA ARG A 12 5.70 -11.69 -3.24
C ARG A 12 5.76 -10.89 -1.94
N ALA A 13 4.75 -10.07 -1.66
CA ALA A 13 4.64 -9.30 -0.42
C ALA A 13 4.06 -10.12 0.74
N GLY A 14 3.67 -11.38 0.52
CA GLY A 14 3.13 -12.26 1.55
C GLY A 14 1.75 -11.84 2.06
N ILE A 15 0.92 -11.24 1.20
CA ILE A 15 -0.46 -10.82 1.52
C ILE A 15 -1.45 -11.43 0.53
N SER A 16 -2.73 -11.49 0.91
CA SER A 16 -3.76 -11.92 -0.04
C SER A 16 -3.95 -10.89 -1.15
N LEU A 17 -4.28 -11.35 -2.37
CA LEU A 17 -4.67 -10.48 -3.48
C LEU A 17 -5.80 -9.52 -3.05
N TYR A 18 -6.77 -10.03 -2.31
CA TYR A 18 -7.86 -9.21 -1.77
C TYR A 18 -7.32 -8.07 -0.91
N ALA A 19 -6.41 -8.33 0.04
CA ALA A 19 -5.82 -7.29 0.88
C ALA A 19 -5.05 -6.25 0.05
N TYR A 20 -4.26 -6.69 -0.92
CA TYR A 20 -3.54 -5.78 -1.82
C TYR A 20 -4.51 -4.85 -2.59
N GLN A 21 -5.60 -5.40 -3.13
CA GLN A 21 -6.64 -4.63 -3.80
C GLN A 21 -7.34 -3.63 -2.86
N GLN A 22 -7.48 -3.97 -1.57
CA GLN A 22 -8.00 -3.01 -0.58
C GLN A 22 -7.05 -1.82 -0.37
N TYR A 23 -5.74 -2.08 -0.35
CA TYR A 23 -4.75 -1.04 -0.19
C TYR A 23 -4.69 -0.11 -1.40
N GLU A 24 -4.67 -0.66 -2.63
CA GLU A 24 -4.70 0.18 -3.84
C GLU A 24 -5.97 1.02 -3.93
N ARG A 25 -7.12 0.46 -3.51
CA ARG A 25 -8.38 1.20 -3.45
C ARG A 25 -8.46 2.19 -2.29
N GLY A 26 -7.69 1.98 -1.22
CA GLY A 26 -7.73 2.76 0.03
C GLY A 26 -8.94 2.47 0.94
N ALA A 27 -9.81 1.51 0.62
CA ALA A 27 -11.02 1.22 1.39
C ALA A 27 -11.49 -0.22 1.21
N VAL A 28 -12.07 -0.83 2.26
CA VAL A 28 -12.52 -2.24 2.35
C VAL A 28 -13.51 -2.63 1.24
N THR A 29 -14.33 -1.66 0.82
CA THR A 29 -15.25 -1.72 -0.31
C THR A 29 -15.32 -0.34 -0.96
N LYS A 30 -15.97 -0.22 -2.11
CA LYS A 30 -16.18 1.10 -2.74
C LYS A 30 -17.01 1.99 -1.80
N GLY A 31 -16.41 3.07 -1.31
CA GLY A 31 -17.03 3.96 -0.31
C GLY A 31 -17.06 3.41 1.12
N GLY A 32 -16.39 2.28 1.37
CA GLY A 32 -16.30 1.66 2.69
C GLY A 32 -15.27 2.33 3.61
N ALA A 33 -15.03 1.71 4.77
CA ALA A 33 -14.04 2.16 5.73
C ALA A 33 -12.62 2.19 5.11
N ALA A 34 -11.82 3.17 5.54
CA ALA A 34 -10.43 3.31 5.11
C ALA A 34 -9.61 2.07 5.49
N THR A 35 -8.77 1.62 4.57
CA THR A 35 -7.88 0.47 4.79
C THR A 35 -6.44 0.93 4.83
N ASN A 36 -5.90 1.10 6.03
CA ASN A 36 -4.49 1.43 6.23
C ASN A 36 -3.66 0.14 6.44
N PRO A 37 -2.67 -0.14 5.58
CA PRO A 37 -1.74 -1.23 5.81
C PRO A 37 -0.87 -0.99 7.06
N ARG A 38 -0.37 -2.06 7.65
CA ARG A 38 0.70 -1.96 8.66
C ARG A 38 1.99 -1.49 7.98
N LEU A 39 2.85 -0.77 8.69
CA LEU A 39 4.15 -0.32 8.16
C LEU A 39 4.97 -1.47 7.57
N ALA A 40 5.00 -2.64 8.24
CA ALA A 40 5.68 -3.83 7.72
C ALA A 40 5.13 -4.29 6.36
N THR A 41 3.81 -4.19 6.15
CA THR A 41 3.17 -4.52 4.87
C THR A 41 3.54 -3.51 3.79
N VAL A 42 3.59 -2.22 4.13
CA VAL A 42 4.08 -1.17 3.22
C VAL A 42 5.50 -1.46 2.77
N LEU A 43 6.41 -1.72 3.71
CA LEU A 43 7.81 -2.02 3.41
C LEU A 43 7.97 -3.28 2.53
N ALA A 44 7.18 -4.31 2.78
CA ALA A 44 7.17 -5.51 1.93
C ALA A 44 6.73 -5.19 0.49
N ILE A 45 5.66 -4.41 0.32
CA ILE A 45 5.18 -3.99 -1.01
C ILE A 45 6.25 -3.15 -1.71
N CYS A 46 6.83 -2.16 -1.02
CA CYS A 46 7.92 -1.30 -1.52
C CYS A 46 9.10 -2.14 -2.05
N GLY A 47 9.53 -3.15 -1.29
CA GLY A 47 10.62 -4.03 -1.73
C GLY A 47 10.28 -4.87 -2.96
N VAL A 48 9.02 -5.24 -3.17
CA VAL A 48 8.57 -5.99 -4.35
C VAL A 48 8.52 -5.10 -5.61
N ILE A 49 8.09 -3.85 -5.45
CA ILE A 49 7.96 -2.90 -6.56
C ILE A 49 9.16 -1.98 -6.73
N ASP A 50 10.25 -2.25 -5.98
CA ASP A 50 11.54 -1.56 -6.05
C ASP A 50 11.43 -0.02 -5.95
N VAL A 51 10.71 0.44 -4.92
CA VAL A 51 10.58 1.87 -4.59
C VAL A 51 10.88 2.12 -3.12
N MET A 52 11.30 3.35 -2.82
CA MET A 52 11.48 3.81 -1.46
C MET A 52 10.13 4.14 -0.83
N ILE A 53 10.03 4.05 0.51
CA ILE A 53 8.76 4.26 1.21
C ILE A 53 8.25 5.70 1.06
N GLU A 54 9.14 6.67 1.00
CA GLU A 54 8.86 8.09 0.78
C GLU A 54 8.19 8.37 -0.58
N GLU A 55 8.34 7.47 -1.56
CA GLU A 55 7.72 7.62 -2.89
C GLU A 55 6.22 7.25 -2.88
N ILE A 56 5.78 6.45 -1.90
CA ILE A 56 4.39 5.98 -1.83
C ILE A 56 3.55 6.68 -0.77
N LEU A 57 4.21 7.27 0.24
CA LEU A 57 3.53 7.92 1.33
C LEU A 57 2.95 9.27 0.87
N PRO A 58 1.75 9.65 1.37
CA PRO A 58 1.24 10.99 1.14
C PRO A 58 2.17 12.02 1.79
N PRO A 59 2.13 13.30 1.33
CA PRO A 59 2.86 14.36 2.00
C PRO A 59 2.47 14.40 3.48
N PRO A 60 3.43 14.68 4.39
CA PRO A 60 3.15 14.73 5.81
C PRO A 60 2.00 15.72 6.06
N PRO A 61 1.06 15.39 6.96
CA PRO A 61 0.01 16.31 7.30
C PRO A 61 0.62 17.62 7.80
N ARG A 62 -0.06 18.74 7.56
CA ARG A 62 0.32 20.01 8.18
C ARG A 62 0.13 19.88 9.69
N PHE A 63 1.24 19.80 10.41
CA PHE A 63 1.23 19.89 11.87
C PHE A 63 1.05 21.36 12.26
N ASP A 64 -0.06 21.68 12.92
CA ASP A 64 -0.17 22.92 13.68
C ASP A 64 0.28 22.61 15.11
N TRP A 65 1.47 23.08 15.47
CA TRP A 65 2.08 22.87 16.78
C TRP A 65 1.75 23.99 17.78
N ARG A 66 0.73 24.79 17.49
CA ARG A 66 0.22 25.83 18.40
C ARG A 66 -0.49 25.26 19.62
#